data_AF-T1DEL5-F1
#
_entry.id   AF-T1DEL5-F1
#
_cell.length_a   1.000
_cell.length_b   1.000
_cell.length_c   1.000
_cell.angle_alpha   90.00
_cell.angle_beta   90.00
_cell.angle_gamma   90.00
#
_symmetry.space_group_name_H-M   'P 1'
#
loop_
_entity.id
_entity.type
_entity.pdbx_description
1 polymer ?
#
loop_
_entity_poly.entity_id
_entity_poly.type
_entity_poly.pdbx_seq_one_letter_code
_entity_poly.pdbx_strand_id
1 'polypeptide(L)'
;EYQIDTRLVRGLDYYNATVFEWMTPLLGAQSTICGGGRYDGLLEQLGGKPAPACGFALGMERLLALLEQQPHWAQRFGVHPEVYVMHQHQEAWALCVAETLRSSGLAVHFHAGGGTFKSQIKRADASGAGWAIILGEEEAAHQKVSLKPLRGQGDQLTLDVMEAIQQIKSSE
;
A
#
# COMPACT_ATOMS: atom_id res chain seq x y z
N GLU A 1 -6.96 -21.65 15.52
CA GLU A 1 -6.70 -22.91 16.23
C GLU A 1 -5.20 -23.12 16.35
N TYR A 2 -4.72 -23.89 17.33
CA TYR A 2 -3.29 -24.20 17.52
C TYR A 2 -3.09 -25.71 17.64
N GLN A 3 -1.90 -26.19 17.29
CA GLN A 3 -1.50 -27.59 17.45
C GLN A 3 -0.39 -27.68 18.51
N ILE A 4 -0.51 -28.65 19.42
CA ILE A 4 0.55 -28.94 20.40
C ILE A 4 1.54 -29.90 19.76
N ASP A 5 2.77 -29.45 19.55
CA ASP A 5 3.90 -30.31 19.17
C ASP A 5 4.85 -30.47 20.36
N THR A 6 4.85 -31.66 20.95
CA THR A 6 5.71 -32.01 22.09
C THR A 6 7.18 -32.17 21.72
N ARG A 7 7.51 -32.10 20.42
CA ARG A 7 8.88 -32.19 19.89
C ARG A 7 9.40 -30.84 19.38
N LEU A 8 8.66 -29.75 19.59
CA LEU A 8 9.08 -28.42 19.17
C LEU A 8 10.30 -27.98 19.99
N VAL A 9 11.45 -27.88 19.33
CA VAL A 9 12.70 -27.37 19.90
C VAL A 9 13.08 -26.08 19.19
N ARG A 10 13.47 -25.06 19.96
CA ARG A 10 13.95 -23.78 19.43
C ARG A 10 15.48 -23.77 19.44
N GLY A 11 16.08 -23.11 18.45
CA GLY A 11 17.55 -23.10 18.26
C GLY A 11 18.34 -22.20 19.23
N LEU A 12 17.73 -21.73 20.32
CA LEU A 12 18.35 -20.83 21.30
C LEU A 12 18.05 -21.36 22.70
N ASP A 13 19.10 -21.51 23.51
CA ASP A 13 19.02 -22.23 24.80
C ASP A 13 18.40 -21.40 25.94
N TYR A 14 18.07 -20.13 25.68
CA TYR A 14 17.53 -19.23 26.70
C TYR A 14 16.03 -19.43 26.99
N TYR A 15 15.33 -20.24 26.18
CA TYR A 15 13.88 -20.42 26.35
C TYR A 15 13.56 -21.27 27.58
N ASN A 16 12.52 -20.87 28.32
CA ASN A 16 11.95 -21.63 29.41
C ASN A 16 10.42 -21.71 29.30
N ALA A 17 9.86 -22.87 29.61
CA ALA A 17 8.41 -23.14 29.51
C ALA A 17 7.85 -22.99 28.08
N THR A 18 7.14 -21.89 27.80
CA THR A 18 6.39 -21.73 26.55
C THR A 18 7.33 -21.50 25.37
N VAL A 19 7.16 -22.30 24.31
CA VAL A 19 7.74 -22.07 22.99
C VAL A 19 6.65 -22.20 21.93
N PHE A 20 6.75 -21.43 20.85
CA PHE A 20 5.79 -21.50 19.76
C PHE A 20 6.41 -21.10 18.41
N GLU A 21 5.76 -21.56 17.36
CA GLU A 21 6.06 -21.22 15.98
C GLU A 21 4.78 -20.99 15.18
N TRP A 22 4.84 -20.04 14.25
CA TRP A 22 3.85 -19.93 13.17
C TRP A 22 4.49 -20.44 11.91
N MET A 23 3.90 -21.49 11.35
CA MET A 23 4.38 -22.15 10.15
C MET A 23 3.44 -21.94 8.97
N THR A 24 3.99 -22.01 7.76
CA THR A 24 3.25 -22.05 6.51
C THR A 24 3.82 -23.13 5.59
N PRO A 25 2.96 -23.90 4.90
CA PRO A 25 3.43 -24.82 3.87
C PRO A 25 3.87 -24.10 2.58
N LEU A 26 3.58 -22.80 2.45
CA LEU A 26 3.72 -22.05 1.20
C LEU A 26 5.16 -21.60 0.87
N LEU A 27 6.08 -21.67 1.84
CA LEU A 27 7.49 -21.24 1.69
C LEU A 27 8.48 -22.42 1.60
N GLY A 28 8.00 -23.65 1.40
CA GLY A 28 8.84 -24.84 1.27
C GLY A 28 9.59 -25.19 2.56
N ALA A 29 10.88 -25.49 2.46
CA ALA A 29 11.69 -26.01 3.58
C ALA A 29 11.88 -25.01 4.75
N GLN A 30 11.61 -23.72 4.54
CA GLN A 30 11.65 -22.69 5.59
C GLN A 30 10.22 -22.27 5.97
N SER A 31 9.48 -23.18 6.59
CA SER A 31 8.06 -23.00 6.89
C SER A 31 7.80 -22.03 8.05
N THR A 32 8.72 -21.84 8.98
CA THR A 32 8.52 -20.96 10.15
C THR A 32 8.62 -19.48 9.78
N ILE A 33 7.56 -18.72 9.99
CA ILE A 33 7.49 -17.27 9.69
C ILE A 33 7.73 -16.45 10.96
N CYS A 34 7.14 -16.90 12.07
CA CYS A 34 7.25 -16.30 13.39
C CYS A 34 7.68 -17.37 14.37
N GLY A 35 8.54 -17.02 15.33
CA GLY A 35 8.83 -17.93 16.42
C GLY A 35 9.24 -17.17 17.66
N GLY A 36 8.88 -17.74 18.81
CA GLY A 36 9.04 -17.08 20.08
C GLY A 36 8.80 -18.02 21.25
N GLY A 37 8.75 -17.41 22.43
CA GLY A 37 8.61 -18.13 23.67
C GLY A 37 8.93 -17.26 24.87
N ARG A 38 8.94 -17.90 26.03
CA ARG A 38 9.30 -17.30 27.32
C ARG A 38 10.79 -17.54 27.62
N TYR A 39 11.46 -16.58 28.23
CA TYR A 39 12.91 -16.55 28.43
C TYR A 39 13.34 -15.75 29.68
N ASP A 40 12.77 -16.10 30.83
CA ASP A 40 12.94 -15.37 32.10
C ASP A 40 14.42 -15.25 32.56
N GLY A 41 15.21 -16.29 32.28
CA GLY A 41 16.62 -16.35 32.70
C GLY A 41 17.55 -15.47 31.85
N LEU A 42 17.10 -14.99 30.69
CA LEU A 42 17.94 -14.27 29.75
C LEU A 42 18.47 -12.95 30.34
N LEU A 43 17.64 -12.22 31.08
CA LEU A 43 18.07 -10.94 31.67
C LEU A 43 19.16 -11.14 32.73
N GLU A 44 19.07 -12.19 33.54
CA GLU A 44 20.09 -12.53 34.54
C GLU A 44 21.40 -12.95 33.89
N GLN A 45 21.35 -13.76 32.82
CA GLN A 45 22.54 -14.15 32.05
C GLN A 45 23.28 -12.95 31.43
N LEU A 46 22.56 -11.85 31.17
CA LEU A 46 23.12 -10.59 30.66
C LEU A 46 23.55 -9.60 31.77
N GLY A 47 23.52 -10.01 33.04
CA GLY A 47 23.92 -9.18 34.19
C GLY A 47 22.83 -8.25 34.74
N GLY A 48 21.58 -8.42 34.29
CA GLY A 48 20.42 -7.71 34.80
C GLY A 48 19.80 -8.39 36.02
N LYS A 49 18.72 -7.80 36.55
CA LYS A 49 17.90 -8.44 37.59
C LYS A 49 17.00 -9.51 36.95
N PRO A 50 16.78 -10.66 37.61
CA PRO A 50 15.83 -11.67 37.14
C PRO A 50 14.44 -11.06 36.93
N ALA A 51 13.85 -11.28 35.76
CA ALA A 51 12.50 -10.82 35.45
C ALA A 51 11.85 -11.76 34.43
N PRO A 52 10.57 -12.11 34.60
CA PRO A 52 9.85 -12.87 33.60
C PRO A 52 9.80 -12.13 32.26
N ALA A 53 10.02 -12.86 31.16
CA ALA A 53 10.06 -12.26 29.84
C ALA A 53 9.52 -13.22 28.78
N CYS A 54 8.78 -12.69 27.82
CA CYS A 54 8.36 -13.43 26.63
C CYS A 54 8.34 -12.51 25.41
N GLY A 55 8.46 -13.12 24.24
CA GLY A 55 8.50 -12.38 22.99
C GLY A 55 8.70 -13.30 21.80
N PHE A 56 8.82 -12.69 20.63
CA PHE A 56 8.99 -13.40 19.37
C PHE A 56 9.79 -12.57 18.38
N ALA A 57 10.25 -13.23 17.34
CA ALA A 57 10.79 -12.59 16.15
C ALA A 57 10.00 -13.08 14.93
N LEU A 58 9.84 -12.17 13.97
CA LEU A 58 9.15 -12.40 12.71
C LEU A 58 10.13 -12.12 11.57
N GLY A 59 10.23 -13.02 10.60
CA GLY A 59 11.01 -12.78 9.39
C GLY A 59 10.24 -11.90 8.42
N MET A 60 10.65 -10.64 8.26
CA MET A 60 9.96 -9.69 7.38
C MET A 60 9.99 -10.12 5.92
N GLU A 61 11.11 -10.66 5.44
CA GLU A 61 11.27 -11.19 4.08
C GLU A 61 10.33 -12.37 3.84
N ARG A 62 10.15 -13.23 4.84
CA ARG A 62 9.22 -14.38 4.77
C ARG A 62 7.76 -13.92 4.74
N LEU A 63 7.43 -12.91 5.55
CA LEU A 63 6.11 -12.32 5.53
C LEU A 63 5.80 -11.68 4.17
N LEU A 64 6.73 -10.90 3.61
CA LEU A 64 6.58 -10.29 2.29
C LEU A 64 6.42 -11.35 1.20
N ALA A 65 7.25 -12.40 1.19
CA ALA A 65 7.13 -13.49 0.24
C ALA A 65 5.77 -14.20 0.31
N LEU A 66 5.15 -14.30 1.49
CA LEU A 66 3.79 -14.83 1.64
C LEU A 66 2.71 -13.89 1.13
N LEU A 67 2.88 -12.59 1.37
CA LEU A 67 1.96 -11.59 0.87
C LEU A 67 1.97 -11.57 -0.66
N GLU A 68 3.14 -11.70 -1.30
CA GLU A 68 3.26 -11.77 -2.76
C GLU A 68 2.56 -12.99 -3.38
N GLN A 69 2.40 -14.08 -2.64
CA GLN A 69 1.64 -15.25 -3.11
C GLN A 69 0.11 -15.06 -3.01
N GLN A 70 -0.37 -14.02 -2.33
CA GLN A 70 -1.80 -13.75 -2.27
C GLN A 70 -2.30 -13.24 -3.63
N PRO A 71 -3.46 -13.72 -4.11
CA PRO A 71 -4.11 -13.13 -5.27
C PRO A 71 -4.29 -11.63 -5.06
N HIS A 72 -4.02 -10.83 -6.10
CA HIS A 72 -4.22 -9.38 -6.08
C HIS A 72 -3.38 -8.62 -5.04
N TRP A 73 -2.29 -9.19 -4.49
CA TRP A 73 -1.45 -8.51 -3.48
C TRP A 73 -1.02 -7.11 -3.91
N ALA A 74 -0.59 -6.96 -5.17
CA ALA A 74 -0.11 -5.69 -5.71
C ALA A 74 -1.23 -4.65 -5.77
N GLN A 75 -2.47 -5.07 -6.00
CA GLN A 75 -3.63 -4.17 -6.04
C GLN A 75 -4.10 -3.80 -4.62
N ARG A 76 -3.90 -4.69 -3.64
CA ARG A 76 -4.35 -4.51 -2.25
C ARG A 76 -3.36 -3.74 -1.39
N PHE A 77 -2.06 -3.92 -1.64
CA PHE A 77 -0.98 -3.35 -0.82
C PHE A 77 -0.02 -2.48 -1.63
N GLY A 78 -0.23 -2.34 -2.94
CA GLY A 78 0.55 -1.41 -3.76
C GLY A 78 0.25 0.02 -3.34
N VAL A 79 1.31 0.82 -3.24
CA VAL A 79 1.18 2.26 -3.10
C VAL A 79 0.81 2.81 -4.47
N HIS A 80 -0.48 3.05 -4.69
CA HIS A 80 -0.99 3.66 -5.90
C HIS A 80 -1.40 5.10 -5.62
N PRO A 81 -1.15 6.04 -6.55
CA PRO A 81 -1.74 7.37 -6.43
C PRO A 81 -3.27 7.23 -6.48
N GLU A 82 -4.00 8.02 -5.72
CA GLU A 82 -5.46 8.06 -5.82
C GLU A 82 -5.90 8.68 -7.15
N VAL A 83 -5.13 9.68 -7.61
CA VAL A 83 -5.45 10.47 -8.81
C VAL A 83 -4.25 10.58 -9.74
N TYR A 84 -4.50 10.39 -11.03
CA TYR A 84 -3.56 10.69 -12.10
C TYR A 84 -4.00 11.93 -12.88
N VAL A 85 -3.20 13.00 -12.89
CA VAL A 85 -3.50 14.26 -13.59
C VAL A 85 -2.88 14.24 -14.97
N MET A 86 -3.74 14.27 -15.99
CA MET A 86 -3.40 14.34 -17.42
C MET A 86 -3.66 15.74 -17.94
N HIS A 87 -2.82 16.21 -18.86
CA HIS A 87 -2.99 17.52 -19.48
C HIS A 87 -2.50 17.54 -20.91
N GLN A 88 -3.09 18.40 -21.74
CA GLN A 88 -2.56 18.68 -23.08
C GLN A 88 -2.57 20.19 -23.31
N HIS A 89 -1.38 20.77 -23.57
CA HIS A 89 -1.16 22.21 -23.74
C HIS A 89 -1.59 23.11 -22.56
N GLN A 90 -1.95 22.54 -21.41
CA GLN A 90 -2.42 23.26 -20.21
C GLN A 90 -1.59 22.96 -18.95
N GLU A 91 -0.27 22.83 -19.10
CA GLU A 91 0.62 22.36 -18.03
C GLU A 91 0.59 23.22 -16.76
N ALA A 92 0.67 24.55 -16.91
CA ALA A 92 0.71 25.46 -15.76
C ALA A 92 -0.56 25.37 -14.90
N TRP A 93 -1.73 25.34 -15.55
CA TRP A 93 -3.00 25.18 -14.85
C TRP A 93 -3.14 23.78 -14.24
N ALA A 94 -2.73 22.74 -14.97
CA ALA A 94 -2.74 21.38 -14.48
C ALA A 94 -1.84 21.18 -13.24
N LEU A 95 -0.71 21.89 -13.18
CA LEU A 95 0.15 21.92 -12.00
C LEU A 95 -0.58 22.53 -10.80
N CYS A 96 -1.29 23.65 -10.98
CA CYS A 96 -2.10 24.27 -9.92
C CYS A 96 -3.22 23.35 -9.42
N VAL A 97 -3.89 22.65 -10.33
CA VAL A 97 -4.91 21.65 -9.99
C VAL A 97 -4.29 20.50 -9.18
N ALA A 98 -3.15 19.96 -9.63
CA ALA A 98 -2.43 18.91 -8.93
C ALA A 98 -2.00 19.32 -7.51
N GLU A 99 -1.49 20.54 -7.34
CA GLU A 99 -1.14 21.08 -6.02
C GLU A 99 -2.35 21.29 -5.11
N THR A 100 -3.48 21.72 -5.66
CA THR A 100 -4.74 21.85 -4.89
C THR A 100 -5.21 20.50 -4.38
N LEU A 101 -5.19 19.47 -5.24
CA LEU A 101 -5.52 18.09 -4.86
C LEU A 101 -4.57 17.56 -3.77
N ARG A 102 -3.25 17.76 -3.90
CA ARG A 102 -2.26 17.38 -2.88
C ARG A 102 -2.47 18.10 -1.56
N SER A 103 -2.74 19.41 -1.61
CA SER A 103 -3.04 20.22 -0.42
C SER A 103 -4.30 19.76 0.31
N SER A 104 -5.20 19.08 -0.39
CA SER A 104 -6.37 18.44 0.21
C SER A 104 -6.08 17.07 0.83
N GLY A 105 -4.85 16.54 0.72
CA GLY A 105 -4.43 15.27 1.30
C GLY A 105 -4.45 14.07 0.35
N LEU A 106 -4.74 14.27 -0.94
CA LEU A 106 -4.79 13.20 -1.93
C LEU A 106 -3.38 12.84 -2.45
N ALA A 107 -3.13 11.56 -2.69
CA ALA A 107 -1.95 11.07 -3.38
C ALA A 107 -2.09 11.28 -4.90
N VAL A 108 -1.36 12.27 -5.44
CA VAL A 108 -1.50 12.69 -6.84
C VAL A 108 -0.24 12.45 -7.67
N HIS A 109 -0.40 11.69 -8.75
CA HIS A 109 0.60 11.57 -9.80
C HIS A 109 0.32 12.58 -10.92
N PHE A 110 1.25 13.49 -11.17
CA PHE A 110 1.16 14.46 -12.26
C PHE A 110 1.90 13.95 -13.51
N HIS A 111 1.24 14.00 -14.67
CA HIS A 111 1.86 13.60 -15.92
C HIS A 111 2.84 14.66 -16.44
N ALA A 112 4.15 14.46 -16.30
CA ALA A 112 5.17 15.40 -16.79
C ALA A 112 5.78 15.06 -18.17
N GLY A 113 5.24 14.05 -18.88
CA GLY A 113 5.89 13.44 -20.05
C GLY A 113 5.45 13.96 -21.43
N GLY A 114 4.51 14.91 -21.48
CA GLY A 114 3.86 15.35 -22.71
C GLY A 114 3.17 14.21 -23.48
N GLY A 115 2.96 14.40 -24.78
CA GLY A 115 2.31 13.41 -25.64
C GLY A 115 0.78 13.51 -25.62
N THR A 116 0.14 12.65 -26.43
CA THR A 116 -1.32 12.68 -26.65
C THR A 116 -2.08 12.11 -25.46
N PHE A 117 -3.34 12.53 -25.26
CA PHE A 117 -4.21 11.94 -24.23
C PHE A 117 -4.28 10.41 -24.30
N LYS A 118 -4.25 9.82 -25.50
CA LYS A 118 -4.20 8.35 -25.66
C LYS A 118 -2.99 7.72 -24.96
N SER A 119 -1.82 8.35 -25.07
CA SER A 119 -0.60 7.87 -24.40
C SER A 119 -0.64 8.10 -22.89
N GLN A 120 -1.24 9.21 -22.45
CA GLN A 120 -1.39 9.54 -21.03
C GLN A 120 -2.39 8.60 -20.35
N ILE A 121 -3.52 8.28 -21.00
CA ILE A 121 -4.51 7.31 -20.49
C ILE A 121 -3.85 5.96 -20.24
N LYS A 122 -3.02 5.48 -21.18
CA LYS A 122 -2.28 4.22 -20.98
C LYS A 122 -1.37 4.26 -19.74
N ARG A 123 -0.74 5.41 -19.46
CA ARG A 123 0.09 5.59 -18.25
C ARG A 123 -0.75 5.75 -16.98
N ALA A 124 -1.88 6.44 -17.07
CA ALA A 124 -2.85 6.57 -15.99
C ALA A 124 -3.37 5.19 -15.58
N ASP A 125 -3.75 4.35 -16.55
CA ASP A 125 -4.17 2.97 -16.31
C ASP A 125 -3.05 2.14 -15.68
N ALA A 126 -1.81 2.26 -16.17
CA ALA A 126 -0.66 1.54 -15.62
C ALA A 126 -0.25 2.02 -14.21
N SER A 127 -0.61 3.24 -13.81
CA SER A 127 -0.22 3.83 -12.52
C SER A 127 -0.89 3.17 -11.31
N GLY A 128 -2.01 2.47 -11.52
CA GLY A 128 -2.82 1.92 -10.44
C GLY A 128 -3.87 2.89 -9.90
N ALA A 129 -3.95 4.13 -10.39
CA ALA A 129 -4.86 5.13 -9.85
C ALA A 129 -6.34 4.75 -9.95
N GLY A 130 -7.12 5.19 -8.96
CA GLY A 130 -8.58 5.07 -8.96
C GLY A 130 -9.22 6.03 -9.95
N TRP A 131 -8.66 7.24 -10.06
CA TRP A 131 -9.20 8.33 -10.86
C TRP A 131 -8.17 8.94 -11.80
N ALA A 132 -8.64 9.45 -12.94
CA ALA A 132 -7.89 10.34 -13.82
C ALA A 132 -8.59 11.70 -13.87
N ILE A 133 -7.81 12.76 -13.81
CA ILE A 133 -8.25 14.12 -14.13
C ILE A 133 -7.70 14.48 -15.50
N ILE A 134 -8.57 14.92 -16.40
CA ILE A 134 -8.25 15.29 -17.78
C ILE A 134 -8.37 16.80 -17.91
N LEU A 135 -7.31 17.45 -18.38
CA LEU A 135 -7.24 18.91 -18.52
C LEU A 135 -6.85 19.26 -19.96
N GLY A 136 -7.85 19.49 -20.81
CA GLY A 136 -7.70 20.02 -22.16
C GLY A 136 -7.99 21.52 -22.23
N GLU A 137 -8.07 22.02 -23.46
CA GLU A 137 -8.38 23.44 -23.72
C GLU A 137 -9.80 23.82 -23.26
N GLU A 138 -10.78 22.92 -23.45
CA GLU A 138 -12.17 23.16 -23.06
C GLU A 138 -12.32 23.23 -21.53
N GLU A 139 -11.67 22.33 -20.80
CA GLU A 139 -11.60 22.34 -19.34
C GLU A 139 -10.97 23.64 -18.82
N ALA A 140 -9.84 24.06 -19.41
CA ALA A 140 -9.15 25.27 -19.02
C ALA A 140 -9.99 26.53 -19.28
N ALA A 141 -10.72 26.58 -20.40
CA ALA A 141 -11.60 27.70 -20.76
C ALA A 141 -12.76 27.88 -19.76
N HIS A 142 -13.28 26.78 -19.22
CA HIS A 142 -14.41 26.81 -18.28
C HIS A 142 -13.99 26.71 -16.80
N GLN A 143 -12.69 26.60 -16.52
CA GLN A 143 -12.14 26.35 -15.18
C GLN A 143 -12.71 25.08 -14.51
N LYS A 144 -13.07 24.08 -15.30
CA LYS A 144 -13.66 22.81 -14.85
C LYS A 144 -12.76 21.65 -15.18
N VAL A 145 -12.79 20.59 -14.38
CA VAL A 145 -11.97 19.39 -14.59
C VAL A 145 -12.85 18.22 -15.03
N SER A 146 -12.33 17.44 -15.97
CA SER A 146 -12.95 16.18 -16.37
C SER A 146 -12.42 15.05 -15.49
N LEU A 147 -13.24 14.55 -14.57
CA LEU A 147 -12.95 13.45 -13.66
C LEU A 147 -13.43 12.13 -14.27
N LYS A 148 -12.52 11.18 -14.48
CA LYS A 148 -12.80 9.88 -15.08
C LYS A 148 -12.39 8.75 -14.12
N PRO A 149 -13.29 7.81 -13.77
CA PRO A 149 -12.91 6.63 -13.02
C PRO A 149 -12.04 5.72 -13.90
N LEU A 150 -10.89 5.29 -13.38
CA LEU A 150 -9.99 4.32 -14.03
C LEU A 150 -10.22 2.89 -13.53
N ARG A 151 -10.96 2.75 -12.42
CA ARG A 151 -11.32 1.48 -11.81
C ARG A 151 -12.83 1.47 -11.55
N GLY A 152 -13.47 0.33 -11.73
CA GLY A 152 -14.92 0.19 -11.59
C GLY A 152 -15.70 0.66 -12.82
N GLN A 153 -17.01 0.86 -12.65
CA GLN A 153 -17.92 1.38 -13.67
C GLN A 153 -18.33 2.81 -13.30
N GLY A 154 -18.28 3.71 -14.27
CA GLY A 154 -18.74 5.08 -14.11
C GLY A 154 -18.40 5.92 -15.33
N ASP A 155 -19.23 6.92 -15.59
CA ASP A 155 -19.02 7.87 -16.68
C ASP A 155 -18.05 8.98 -16.27
N GLN A 156 -17.47 9.63 -17.27
CA GLN A 156 -16.68 10.84 -17.05
C GLN A 156 -17.60 11.98 -16.61
N LEU A 157 -17.22 12.68 -15.55
CA LEU A 157 -17.94 13.83 -15.00
C LEU A 157 -17.12 15.10 -15.19
N THR A 158 -17.78 16.21 -15.51
CA THR A 158 -17.13 17.53 -15.60
C THR A 158 -17.56 18.37 -14.40
N LEU A 159 -16.63 18.65 -13.50
CA LEU A 159 -16.89 19.21 -12.18
C LEU A 159 -15.92 20.36 -11.89
N ASP A 160 -16.21 21.18 -10.87
CA ASP A 160 -15.21 22.10 -10.34
C ASP A 160 -14.14 21.32 -9.55
N VAL A 161 -12.94 21.90 -9.38
CA VAL A 161 -11.81 21.23 -8.69
C VAL A 161 -12.20 20.77 -7.26
N MET A 162 -12.95 21.60 -6.55
CA MET A 162 -13.40 21.29 -5.18
C MET A 162 -14.44 20.17 -5.15
N GLU A 163 -15.34 20.12 -6.13
CA GLU A 163 -16.33 19.05 -6.27
C GLU A 163 -15.65 17.73 -6.63
N ALA A 164 -14.64 17.76 -7.52
CA ALA A 164 -13.83 16.60 -7.84
C ALA A 164 -13.12 16.03 -6.60
N ILE A 165 -12.54 16.89 -5.74
CA ILE A 165 -11.94 16.48 -4.46
C ILE A 165 -12.97 15.77 -3.56
N GLN A 166 -14.17 16.34 -3.43
CA GLN A 166 -15.24 15.74 -2.62
C GLN A 166 -15.65 14.38 -3.17
N GLN A 167 -15.82 14.27 -4.49
CA GLN A 167 -16.20 13.04 -5.15
C GLN A 167 -15.17 11.92 -4.91
N ILE A 168 -13.88 12.24 -5.08
CA ILE A 168 -12.78 11.29 -4.88
C ILE A 168 -12.79 10.77 -3.43
N LYS A 169 -12.88 11.67 -2.45
CA LYS A 169 -12.89 11.31 -1.02
C LYS A 169 -14.14 10.55 -0.57
N SER A 170 -15.28 10.80 -1.22
CA SER A 170 -16.52 10.07 -0.92
C SER A 170 -16.56 8.64 -1.46
N SER A 171 -15.61 8.30 -2.34
CA SER A 171 -15.51 6.99 -2.99
C SER A 171 -14.52 6.04 -2.32
N GLU A 172 -13.82 6.49 -1.26
CA GLU A 172 -13.04 5.66 -0.34
C GLU A 172 -13.93 4.98 0.71
#